data_AF-A0A9D4TUG2-F1
#
_entry.id   AF-A0A9D4TUG2-F1
#
_cell.length_a   1.000
_cell.length_b   1.000
_cell.length_c   1.000
_cell.angle_alpha   90.00
_cell.angle_beta   90.00
_cell.angle_gamma   90.00
#
_symmetry.space_group_name_H-M   'P 1'
#
loop_
_entity.id
_entity.type
_entity.pdbx_description
1 polymer ?
#
loop_
_entity_poly.entity_id
_entity_poly.type
_entity_poly.pdbx_seq_one_letter_code
_entity_poly.pdbx_strand_id
1 'polypeptide(L)'
;MAACTATTATRYSATCQRKARAHHAVAPLPAASRQAHFSSRGSSWAPQSPSRAARLVALSAETQATTQPTEWLQRVIELPPLSRGCHVITRQLLKQLPELAEFEVGIATLFVQHTSCSLTINENASPDVPLDLADSLDRLAPEGGGSVSYRHDDEGPDDMPAHVKASLMGMTLVIPVQHGRLALGMWQGIYLNEHRNYGGPRRLVITVQGQKRADGRTYSSHR
;
A
#
# COMPACT_ATOMS: atom_id res chain seq x y z
N MET A 1 45.81 26.55 27.67
CA MET A 1 45.41 25.18 28.04
C MET A 1 44.20 25.28 28.97
N ALA A 2 43.01 24.96 28.48
CA ALA A 2 41.81 24.79 29.29
C ALA A 2 40.89 23.79 28.60
N ALA A 3 40.31 22.91 29.41
CA ALA A 3 39.72 21.63 29.07
C ALA A 3 38.46 21.73 28.20
N CYS A 4 38.25 20.71 27.35
CA CYS A 4 37.02 20.48 26.61
C CYS A 4 36.49 19.08 26.96
N THR A 5 35.52 19.02 27.87
CA THR A 5 34.64 17.86 28.07
C THR A 5 33.29 18.37 28.56
N ALA A 6 32.26 18.30 27.70
CA ALA A 6 30.88 18.06 28.09
C ALA A 6 30.01 17.82 26.84
N THR A 7 29.72 16.54 26.60
CA THR A 7 28.39 15.97 26.38
C THR A 7 27.32 16.86 25.75
N THR A 8 26.83 16.48 24.57
CA THR A 8 25.47 16.84 24.15
C THR A 8 24.82 15.66 23.42
N ALA A 9 24.06 14.87 24.19
CA ALA A 9 23.05 13.96 23.66
C ALA A 9 21.76 14.78 23.48
N THR A 10 21.28 14.91 22.24
CA THR A 10 20.03 15.60 21.95
C THR A 10 19.08 14.72 21.13
N ARG A 11 18.08 14.20 21.86
CA ARG A 11 16.65 14.08 21.51
C ARG A 11 16.29 13.42 20.16
N TYR A 12 16.21 12.08 20.18
CA TYR A 12 15.29 11.35 19.31
C TYR A 12 13.84 11.70 19.68
N SER A 13 13.05 12.09 18.68
CA SER A 13 11.61 12.34 18.78
C SER A 13 10.84 11.15 19.39
N ALA A 14 9.92 11.46 20.31
CA ALA A 14 9.09 10.50 21.05
C ALA A 14 8.17 9.62 20.17
N THR A 15 8.10 9.89 18.87
CA THR A 15 7.34 9.11 17.88
C THR A 15 8.11 7.86 17.44
N CYS A 16 9.45 7.94 17.39
CA CYS A 16 10.30 6.82 16.94
C CYS A 16 10.41 5.70 17.98
N GLN A 17 10.34 6.03 19.28
CA GLN A 17 10.50 5.06 20.38
C GLN A 17 9.31 4.10 20.55
N ARG A 18 8.14 4.41 19.96
CA ARG A 18 6.96 3.51 20.01
C ARG A 18 7.02 2.36 19.01
N LYS A 19 7.93 2.42 18.01
CA LYS A 19 8.05 1.39 16.95
C LYS A 19 8.57 0.03 17.48
N ALA A 20 9.12 -0.05 18.70
CA ALA A 20 9.86 -1.23 19.17
C ALA A 20 9.10 -2.19 20.13
N ARG A 21 7.83 -1.97 20.49
CA ARG A 21 7.14 -2.71 21.59
C ARG A 21 5.91 -3.52 21.19
N ALA A 22 5.91 -4.19 20.04
CA ALA A 22 4.82 -5.09 19.66
C ALA A 22 5.34 -6.42 19.07
N HIS A 23 5.90 -7.28 19.93
CA HIS A 23 6.07 -8.70 19.60
C HIS A 23 5.43 -9.58 20.68
N HIS A 24 4.55 -10.44 20.17
CA HIS A 24 3.59 -11.36 20.77
C HIS A 24 4.05 -12.19 21.98
N ALA A 25 3.18 -12.25 23.00
CA ALA A 25 3.03 -13.39 23.90
C ALA A 25 1.88 -14.28 23.38
N VAL A 26 2.14 -15.59 23.23
CA VAL A 26 1.14 -16.60 22.84
C VAL A 26 0.73 -17.36 24.10
N ALA A 27 -0.58 -17.45 24.37
CA ALA A 27 -1.15 -18.22 25.47
C ALA A 27 -1.46 -19.68 25.04
N PRO A 28 -1.34 -20.68 25.92
CA PRO A 28 -1.62 -22.08 25.58
C PRO A 28 -3.09 -22.48 25.79
N LEU A 29 -3.55 -23.44 24.99
CA LEU A 29 -4.88 -24.08 25.06
C LEU A 29 -4.95 -25.15 26.17
N PRO A 30 -6.10 -25.33 26.86
CA PRO A 30 -6.27 -26.40 27.84
C PRO A 30 -6.77 -27.71 27.22
N ALA A 31 -6.33 -28.81 27.84
CA ALA A 31 -6.70 -30.19 27.56
C ALA A 31 -8.08 -30.56 28.16
N ALA A 32 -8.77 -31.52 27.53
CA ALA A 32 -9.89 -32.22 28.17
C ALA A 32 -9.88 -33.71 27.78
N SER A 33 -9.65 -34.55 28.78
CA SER A 33 -9.87 -35.99 28.79
C SER A 33 -11.25 -36.29 29.35
N ARG A 34 -12.02 -37.18 28.71
CA ARG A 34 -13.07 -37.99 29.36
C ARG A 34 -13.18 -39.35 28.68
N GLN A 35 -12.96 -40.39 29.46
CA GLN A 35 -13.34 -41.77 29.14
C GLN A 35 -14.84 -41.95 29.39
N ALA A 36 -15.50 -42.76 28.56
CA ALA A 36 -16.83 -43.28 28.85
C ALA A 36 -16.85 -44.79 28.57
N HIS A 37 -17.16 -45.55 29.63
CA HIS A 37 -17.51 -46.97 29.58
C HIS A 37 -18.87 -47.15 28.91
N PHE A 38 -19.02 -48.20 28.09
CA PHE A 38 -20.30 -48.62 27.54
C PHE A 38 -20.56 -50.10 27.86
N SER A 39 -21.67 -50.36 28.55
CA SER A 39 -22.16 -51.69 28.92
C SER A 39 -23.08 -52.26 27.83
N SER A 40 -22.98 -53.57 27.61
CA SER A 40 -23.81 -54.33 26.68
C SER A 40 -25.18 -54.69 27.26
N ARG A 41 -26.26 -54.33 26.54
CA ARG A 41 -27.55 -55.06 26.54
C ARG A 41 -28.17 -54.97 25.15
N GLY A 42 -28.63 -56.11 24.63
CA GLY A 42 -29.32 -56.20 23.35
C GLY A 42 -30.83 -56.05 23.48
N SER A 43 -31.48 -55.68 22.37
CA SER A 43 -32.70 -56.33 21.87
C SER A 43 -33.19 -55.71 20.56
N SER A 44 -33.72 -56.60 19.71
CA SER A 44 -34.82 -56.47 18.75
C SER A 44 -34.72 -55.51 17.55
N TRP A 45 -35.20 -56.08 16.44
CA TRP A 45 -35.12 -55.65 15.05
C TRP A 45 -36.33 -54.78 14.68
N ALA A 46 -36.11 -53.67 13.98
CA ALA A 46 -37.10 -52.91 13.23
C ALA A 46 -36.43 -52.42 11.92
N PRO A 47 -37.16 -52.32 10.79
CA PRO A 47 -36.55 -52.08 9.49
C PRO A 47 -35.84 -50.74 9.50
N GLN A 48 -34.53 -50.78 9.25
CA GLN A 48 -33.70 -49.58 9.23
C GLN A 48 -34.20 -48.66 8.13
N SER A 49 -34.50 -47.43 8.52
CA SER A 49 -34.49 -46.21 7.70
C SER A 49 -33.42 -46.28 6.61
N PRO A 50 -33.63 -45.66 5.43
CA PRO A 50 -32.66 -45.69 4.33
C PRO A 50 -31.25 -45.44 4.88
N SER A 51 -30.33 -46.32 4.49
CA SER A 51 -29.00 -46.42 5.05
C SER A 51 -28.37 -45.04 5.22
N ARG A 52 -27.56 -44.86 6.28
CA ARG A 52 -26.79 -43.64 6.54
C ARG A 52 -26.02 -43.16 5.29
N ALA A 53 -25.72 -44.08 4.36
CA ALA A 53 -25.14 -43.81 3.05
C ALA A 53 -26.06 -42.98 2.12
N ALA A 54 -27.37 -43.26 2.06
CA ALA A 54 -28.31 -42.47 1.25
C ALA A 54 -28.49 -41.03 1.77
N ARG A 55 -28.28 -40.80 3.08
CA ARG A 55 -28.24 -39.45 3.69
C ARG A 55 -26.91 -38.71 3.47
N LEU A 56 -25.84 -39.43 3.16
CA LEU A 56 -24.53 -38.86 2.86
C LEU A 56 -24.39 -38.45 1.38
N VAL A 57 -25.17 -39.05 0.48
CA VAL A 57 -25.15 -38.74 -0.97
C VAL A 57 -25.91 -37.43 -1.30
N ALA A 58 -26.70 -36.89 -0.37
CA ALA A 58 -27.43 -35.63 -0.55
C ALA A 58 -26.75 -34.39 0.08
N LEU A 59 -25.48 -34.50 0.49
CA LEU A 59 -24.68 -33.39 1.04
C LEU A 59 -23.39 -33.12 0.24
N SER A 60 -23.29 -33.67 -0.97
CA SER A 60 -22.37 -33.19 -1.99
C SER A 60 -23.09 -32.19 -2.87
N ALA A 61 -23.65 -31.13 -2.26
CA ALA A 61 -23.87 -29.89 -2.98
C ALA A 61 -22.47 -29.37 -3.31
N GLU A 62 -22.07 -29.61 -4.55
CA GLU A 62 -20.89 -29.05 -5.18
C GLU A 62 -20.75 -27.60 -4.72
N THR A 63 -19.76 -27.33 -3.87
CA THR A 63 -19.29 -25.97 -3.68
C THR A 63 -18.57 -25.63 -4.98
N GLN A 64 -19.34 -25.33 -6.02
CA GLN A 64 -18.81 -24.64 -7.19
C GLN A 64 -18.22 -23.36 -6.62
N ALA A 65 -16.90 -23.31 -6.55
CA ALA A 65 -16.19 -22.08 -6.27
C ALA A 65 -16.55 -21.13 -7.41
N THR A 66 -17.61 -20.35 -7.23
CA THR A 66 -18.00 -19.28 -8.12
C THR A 66 -16.85 -18.29 -8.09
N THR A 67 -15.95 -18.41 -9.06
CA THR A 67 -14.80 -17.53 -9.17
C THR A 67 -15.38 -16.18 -9.57
N GLN A 68 -15.35 -15.21 -8.66
CA GLN A 68 -15.86 -13.87 -8.94
C GLN A 68 -15.10 -13.30 -10.15
N PRO A 69 -15.79 -12.64 -11.10
CA PRO A 69 -15.16 -12.10 -12.28
C PRO A 69 -14.13 -11.02 -11.90
N THR A 70 -13.10 -10.91 -12.72
CA THR A 70 -12.13 -9.82 -12.60
C THR A 70 -12.69 -8.56 -13.23
N GLU A 71 -12.82 -7.52 -12.43
CA GLU A 71 -13.27 -6.18 -12.80
C GLU A 71 -12.07 -5.28 -13.12
N TRP A 72 -12.30 -4.33 -14.02
CA TRP A 72 -11.34 -3.30 -14.40
C TRP A 72 -11.91 -1.92 -14.13
N LEU A 73 -11.14 -1.09 -13.43
CA LEU A 73 -11.43 0.32 -13.23
C LEU A 73 -10.23 1.12 -13.71
N GLN A 74 -10.45 2.13 -14.55
CA GLN A 74 -9.41 3.08 -14.92
C GLN A 74 -9.89 4.50 -14.68
N ARG A 75 -9.06 5.30 -14.02
CA ARG A 75 -9.31 6.71 -13.71
C ARG A 75 -8.10 7.54 -14.12
N VAL A 76 -8.36 8.69 -14.70
CA VAL A 76 -7.37 9.75 -14.88
C VAL A 76 -7.58 10.74 -13.75
N ILE A 77 -6.51 11.01 -13.00
CA ILE A 77 -6.49 11.94 -11.88
C ILE A 77 -5.54 13.08 -12.21
N GLU A 78 -5.95 14.30 -11.86
CA GLU A 78 -5.11 15.48 -11.96
C GLU A 78 -4.76 15.95 -10.54
N LEU A 79 -3.47 16.21 -10.33
CA LEU A 79 -2.94 16.86 -9.16
C LEU A 79 -2.66 18.32 -9.51
N PRO A 80 -2.96 19.26 -8.59
CA PRO A 80 -2.61 20.66 -8.80
C PRO A 80 -1.08 20.80 -8.92
N PRO A 81 -0.60 21.92 -9.47
CA PRO A 81 0.83 22.22 -9.45
C PRO A 81 1.39 22.14 -8.04
N LEU A 82 2.51 21.43 -7.91
CA LEU A 82 3.29 21.36 -6.68
C LEU A 82 4.62 22.09 -6.90
N SER A 83 5.17 22.66 -5.84
CA SER A 83 6.56 23.14 -5.88
C SER A 83 7.51 21.97 -6.00
N ARG A 84 8.75 22.21 -6.44
CA ARG A 84 9.82 21.21 -6.35
C ARG A 84 9.89 20.59 -4.96
N GLY A 85 10.12 19.28 -4.93
CA GLY A 85 10.28 18.50 -3.70
C GLY A 85 9.47 17.21 -3.71
N CYS A 86 9.47 16.54 -2.57
CA CYS A 86 8.76 15.27 -2.36
C CYS A 86 7.45 15.52 -1.61
N HIS A 87 6.33 15.03 -2.15
CA HIS A 87 5.00 15.31 -1.61
C HIS A 87 4.23 14.02 -1.33
N VAL A 88 3.75 13.85 -0.10
CA VAL A 88 2.83 12.74 0.22
C VAL A 88 1.46 13.04 -0.36
N ILE A 89 1.06 12.28 -1.40
CA ILE A 89 -0.17 12.51 -2.16
C ILE A 89 -1.27 11.45 -1.92
N THR A 90 -1.05 10.49 -1.01
CA THR A 90 -2.01 9.37 -0.77
C THR A 90 -3.43 9.87 -0.56
N ARG A 91 -3.62 10.92 0.24
CA ARG A 91 -4.96 11.44 0.55
C ARG A 91 -5.60 12.13 -0.65
N GLN A 92 -4.85 12.92 -1.41
CA GLN A 92 -5.36 13.56 -2.63
C GLN A 92 -5.78 12.52 -3.67
N LEU A 93 -5.00 11.44 -3.82
CA LEU A 93 -5.32 10.35 -4.73
C LEU A 93 -6.60 9.61 -4.33
N LEU A 94 -6.69 9.17 -3.06
CA LEU A 94 -7.83 8.38 -2.60
C LEU A 94 -9.15 9.16 -2.64
N LYS A 95 -9.12 10.48 -2.45
CA LYS A 95 -10.30 11.34 -2.63
C LYS A 95 -10.87 11.30 -4.06
N GLN A 96 -10.02 11.06 -5.05
CA GLN A 96 -10.39 11.00 -6.46
C GLN A 96 -10.59 9.56 -6.97
N LEU A 97 -10.52 8.56 -6.08
CA LEU A 97 -10.72 7.14 -6.40
C LEU A 97 -11.69 6.47 -5.40
N PRO A 98 -12.92 6.97 -5.22
CA PRO A 98 -13.88 6.40 -4.27
C PRO A 98 -14.28 4.96 -4.59
N GLU A 99 -14.28 4.55 -5.86
CA GLU A 99 -14.68 3.21 -6.30
C GLU A 99 -13.69 2.12 -5.87
N LEU A 100 -12.48 2.49 -5.42
CA LEU A 100 -11.57 1.55 -4.78
C LEU A 100 -12.26 0.80 -3.64
N ALA A 101 -13.19 1.46 -2.95
CA ALA A 101 -13.97 0.88 -1.86
C ALA A 101 -14.87 -0.30 -2.28
N GLU A 102 -15.12 -0.50 -3.57
CA GLU A 102 -15.88 -1.64 -4.10
C GLU A 102 -15.03 -2.91 -4.23
N PHE A 103 -13.70 -2.78 -4.26
CA PHE A 103 -12.78 -3.89 -4.51
C PHE A 103 -12.48 -4.69 -3.23
N GLU A 104 -12.64 -6.01 -3.30
CA GLU A 104 -12.27 -6.94 -2.24
C GLU A 104 -10.76 -7.23 -2.25
N VAL A 105 -10.23 -7.54 -3.43
CA VAL A 105 -8.84 -7.92 -3.66
C VAL A 105 -8.44 -7.53 -5.07
N GLY A 106 -7.20 -7.09 -5.27
CA GLY A 106 -6.72 -6.74 -6.60
C GLY A 106 -5.34 -6.11 -6.59
N ILE A 107 -5.02 -5.43 -7.68
CA ILE A 107 -3.79 -4.66 -7.89
C ILE A 107 -4.18 -3.31 -8.47
N ALA A 108 -3.61 -2.24 -7.93
CA ALA A 108 -3.69 -0.89 -8.45
C ALA A 108 -2.34 -0.50 -9.05
N THR A 109 -2.35 -0.19 -10.35
CA THR A 109 -1.21 0.39 -11.06
C THR A 109 -1.44 1.89 -11.18
N LEU A 110 -0.51 2.68 -10.64
CA LEU A 110 -0.50 4.14 -10.73
C LEU A 110 0.63 4.53 -11.68
N PHE A 111 0.31 5.25 -12.74
CA PHE A 111 1.28 5.71 -13.73
C PHE A 111 1.19 7.22 -13.89
N VAL A 112 2.29 7.94 -13.66
CA VAL A 112 2.35 9.38 -13.94
C VAL A 112 2.73 9.62 -15.40
N GLN A 113 1.93 10.40 -16.12
CA GLN A 113 2.12 10.69 -17.55
C GLN A 113 3.07 11.87 -17.79
N HIS A 114 4.22 11.84 -17.13
CA HIS A 114 5.21 12.93 -17.12
C HIS A 114 6.62 12.35 -17.03
N THR A 115 7.59 13.05 -17.60
CA THR A 115 9.00 12.62 -17.64
C THR A 115 9.91 13.39 -16.68
N SER A 116 9.39 14.43 -16.02
CA SER A 116 10.12 15.32 -15.11
C SER A 116 9.60 15.29 -13.67
N CYS A 117 8.77 14.31 -13.33
CA CYS A 117 8.38 13.97 -11.96
C CYS A 117 8.32 12.44 -11.81
N SER A 118 8.34 11.93 -10.58
CA SER A 118 8.29 10.48 -10.31
C SER A 118 7.30 10.10 -9.23
N LEU A 119 7.00 8.80 -9.14
CA LEU A 119 6.20 8.21 -8.07
C LEU A 119 7.05 7.25 -7.23
N THR A 120 6.94 7.35 -5.91
CA THR A 120 7.58 6.42 -4.97
C THR A 120 6.69 6.10 -3.77
N ILE A 121 7.07 5.09 -2.99
CA ILE A 121 6.46 4.78 -1.69
C ILE A 121 7.54 4.94 -0.62
N ASN A 122 7.27 5.73 0.42
CA ASN A 122 8.22 5.96 1.52
C ASN A 122 7.50 6.28 2.84
N GLU A 123 8.25 6.53 3.91
CA GLU A 123 7.73 6.86 5.24
C GLU A 123 6.82 8.11 5.22
N ASN A 124 5.60 8.05 5.76
CA ASN A 124 4.65 9.16 5.80
C ASN A 124 4.44 9.76 7.20
N ALA A 125 5.27 9.40 8.18
CA ALA A 125 5.09 9.79 9.58
C ALA A 125 5.94 11.01 9.98
N SER A 126 7.14 11.15 9.41
CA SER A 126 8.03 12.28 9.69
C SER A 126 7.94 13.34 8.61
N PRO A 127 7.77 14.63 8.94
CA PRO A 127 7.83 15.71 7.95
C PRO A 127 9.25 15.93 7.39
N ASP A 128 10.28 15.39 8.03
CA ASP A 128 11.67 15.54 7.59
C ASP A 128 12.02 14.59 6.43
N VAL A 129 11.36 13.43 6.34
CA VAL A 129 11.65 12.43 5.29
C VAL A 129 11.47 12.99 3.87
N PRO A 130 10.37 13.70 3.55
CA PRO A 130 10.25 14.37 2.25
C PRO A 130 11.34 15.42 1.99
N LEU A 131 11.78 16.15 3.02
CA LEU A 131 12.81 17.19 2.89
C LEU A 131 14.18 16.57 2.62
N ASP A 132 14.59 15.59 3.44
CA ASP A 132 15.85 14.87 3.29
C ASP A 132 15.92 14.13 1.95
N LEU A 133 14.79 13.59 1.49
CA LEU A 133 14.70 12.94 0.18
C LEU A 133 14.89 13.94 -0.96
N ALA A 134 14.25 15.11 -0.89
CA ALA A 134 14.41 16.17 -1.88
C ALA A 134 15.88 16.66 -1.94
N ASP A 135 16.50 16.93 -0.79
CA ASP A 135 17.92 17.32 -0.69
C ASP A 135 18.86 16.23 -1.24
N SER A 136 18.52 14.97 -1.02
CA SER A 136 19.30 13.85 -1.55
C SER A 136 19.18 13.72 -3.06
N LEU A 137 18.00 13.92 -3.62
CA LEU A 137 17.79 13.94 -5.07
C LEU A 137 18.53 15.11 -5.72
N ASP A 138 18.53 16.27 -5.08
CA ASP A 138 19.24 17.46 -5.57
C ASP A 138 20.76 17.29 -5.56
N ARG A 139 21.30 16.50 -4.62
CA ARG A 139 22.71 16.10 -4.65
C ARG A 139 23.01 15.03 -5.69
N LEU A 140 22.05 14.12 -5.95
CA LEU A 140 22.22 13.02 -6.91
C LEU A 140 22.22 13.50 -8.36
N ALA A 141 21.37 14.48 -8.68
CA ALA A 141 21.29 15.14 -9.97
C ALA A 141 21.12 16.65 -9.75
N PRO A 142 22.23 17.38 -9.58
CA PRO A 142 22.20 18.82 -9.35
C PRO A 142 21.70 19.55 -10.59
N GLU A 143 21.18 20.77 -10.41
CA GLU A 143 20.86 21.63 -11.54
C GLU A 143 22.10 21.95 -12.39
N GLY A 144 21.89 22.18 -13.68
CA GLY A 144 22.92 22.63 -14.59
C GLY A 144 23.48 23.99 -14.16
N GLY A 145 24.81 24.09 -14.12
CA GLY A 145 25.53 25.26 -13.62
C GLY A 145 26.71 24.87 -12.73
N GLY A 146 27.75 25.70 -12.70
CA GLY A 146 28.98 25.37 -11.96
C GLY A 146 29.76 24.21 -12.59
N SER A 147 29.91 23.08 -11.89
CA SER A 147 30.72 21.92 -12.30
C SER A 147 29.97 20.86 -13.12
N VAL A 148 28.66 20.99 -13.29
CA VAL A 148 27.80 20.05 -14.02
C VAL A 148 27.15 20.75 -15.20
N SER A 149 27.38 20.23 -16.41
CA SER A 149 26.76 20.70 -17.64
C SER A 149 26.02 19.55 -18.30
N TYR A 150 24.70 19.70 -18.42
CA TYR A 150 23.86 18.81 -19.20
C TYR A 150 23.75 19.33 -20.64
N ARG A 151 23.61 18.41 -21.59
CA ARG A 151 23.40 18.76 -23.00
C ARG A 151 21.96 19.19 -23.32
N HIS A 152 21.03 18.84 -22.45
CA HIS A 152 19.62 19.15 -22.57
C HIS A 152 19.27 20.13 -21.45
N ASP A 153 18.90 21.33 -21.82
CA ASP A 153 18.54 22.43 -20.93
C ASP A 153 17.48 23.34 -21.59
N ASP A 154 16.73 22.76 -22.55
CA ASP A 154 15.77 23.48 -23.40
C ASP A 154 14.71 24.22 -22.57
N GLU A 155 14.35 23.67 -21.41
CA GLU A 155 13.40 24.27 -20.48
C GLU A 155 14.04 24.84 -19.19
N GLY A 156 15.36 25.04 -19.19
CA GLY A 156 16.11 25.65 -18.09
C GLY A 156 17.04 24.69 -17.32
N PRO A 157 17.73 25.20 -16.28
CA PRO A 157 18.80 24.47 -15.59
C PRO A 157 18.31 23.25 -14.80
N ASP A 158 17.01 23.13 -14.52
CA ASP A 158 16.40 22.01 -13.80
C ASP A 158 15.84 20.92 -14.72
N ASP A 159 15.93 21.10 -16.04
CA ASP A 159 15.28 20.24 -17.04
C ASP A 159 15.86 18.82 -17.08
N MET A 160 17.08 18.65 -17.60
CA MET A 160 17.73 17.33 -17.62
C MET A 160 17.91 16.70 -16.23
N PRO A 161 18.27 17.42 -15.15
CA PRO A 161 18.27 16.84 -13.81
C PRO A 161 16.93 16.23 -13.40
N ALA A 162 15.80 16.85 -13.76
CA ALA A 162 14.48 16.30 -13.50
C ALA A 162 14.24 14.99 -14.25
N HIS A 163 14.67 14.90 -15.51
CA HIS A 163 14.62 13.66 -16.29
C HIS A 163 15.48 12.55 -15.70
N VAL A 164 16.68 12.88 -15.19
CA VAL A 164 17.55 11.93 -14.50
C VAL A 164 16.87 11.39 -13.24
N LYS A 165 16.38 12.26 -12.37
CA LYS A 165 15.68 11.87 -11.12
C LYS A 165 14.45 11.04 -11.41
N ALA A 166 13.64 11.44 -12.40
CA ALA A 166 12.45 10.70 -12.81
C ALA A 166 12.80 9.29 -13.30
N SER A 167 13.83 9.17 -14.14
CA SER A 167 14.27 7.88 -14.69
C SER A 167 14.84 6.95 -13.62
N LEU A 168 15.50 7.49 -12.60
CA LEU A 168 16.04 6.70 -11.48
C LEU A 168 14.96 6.22 -10.50
N MET A 169 13.97 7.06 -10.21
CA MET A 169 12.91 6.74 -9.26
C MET A 169 11.75 5.95 -9.88
N GLY A 170 11.46 6.18 -11.16
CA GLY A 170 10.37 5.57 -11.89
C GLY A 170 9.04 6.34 -11.85
N MET A 171 8.18 6.01 -12.81
CA MET A 171 6.90 6.69 -13.05
C MET A 171 5.69 5.81 -12.68
N THR A 172 5.95 4.57 -12.26
CA THR A 172 4.92 3.56 -12.04
C THR A 172 5.02 2.99 -10.63
N LEU A 173 3.87 2.89 -9.95
CA LEU A 173 3.72 2.08 -8.74
C LEU A 173 2.71 0.98 -9.00
N VAL A 174 2.98 -0.21 -8.47
CA VAL A 174 2.06 -1.36 -8.48
C VAL A 174 1.80 -1.72 -7.02
N ILE A 175 0.56 -1.55 -6.57
CA ILE A 175 0.18 -1.61 -5.16
C ILE A 175 -0.97 -2.61 -5.00
N PRO A 176 -0.87 -3.60 -4.10
CA PRO A 176 -1.99 -4.51 -3.84
C PRO A 176 -3.21 -3.75 -3.30
N VAL A 177 -4.39 -4.23 -3.65
CA VAL A 177 -5.68 -3.76 -3.11
C VAL A 177 -6.26 -4.85 -2.23
N GLN A 178 -6.73 -4.46 -1.05
CA GLN A 178 -7.37 -5.38 -0.11
C GLN A 178 -8.43 -4.65 0.70
N HIS A 179 -9.64 -5.19 0.78
CA HIS A 179 -10.74 -4.65 1.57
C HIS A 179 -11.01 -3.16 1.30
N GLY A 180 -11.10 -2.80 0.02
CA GLY A 180 -11.44 -1.45 -0.42
C GLY A 180 -10.36 -0.39 -0.25
N ARG A 181 -9.11 -0.79 0.03
CA ARG A 181 -7.98 0.11 0.26
C ARG A 181 -6.72 -0.37 -0.46
N LEU A 182 -5.82 0.57 -0.72
CA LEU A 182 -4.44 0.25 -1.07
C LEU A 182 -3.78 -0.40 0.15
N ALA A 183 -3.21 -1.59 -0.02
CA ALA A 183 -2.60 -2.38 1.05
C ALA A 183 -1.19 -1.86 1.40
N LEU A 184 -1.10 -0.59 1.76
CA LEU A 184 0.11 0.06 2.24
C LEU A 184 0.38 -0.32 3.70
N GLY A 185 1.66 -0.44 4.05
CA GLY A 185 2.10 -0.54 5.44
C GLY A 185 1.78 0.73 6.24
N MET A 186 1.78 0.62 7.57
CA MET A 186 1.40 1.72 8.48
C MET A 186 2.19 3.02 8.22
N TRP A 187 3.47 2.90 7.85
CA TRP A 187 4.32 4.05 7.56
C TRP A 187 4.44 4.35 6.08
N GLN A 188 3.80 3.60 5.19
CA GLN A 188 3.94 3.81 3.76
C GLN A 188 2.95 4.87 3.25
N GLY A 189 3.47 5.93 2.65
CA GLY A 189 2.74 6.90 1.85
C GLY A 189 3.17 6.83 0.40
N ILE A 190 2.28 7.28 -0.49
CA ILE A 190 2.54 7.44 -1.92
C ILE A 190 3.03 8.87 -2.13
N TYR A 191 4.16 8.99 -2.80
CA TYR A 191 4.84 10.23 -3.06
C TYR A 191 4.72 10.62 -4.53
N LEU A 192 4.47 11.90 -4.79
CA LEU A 192 4.85 12.55 -6.04
C LEU A 192 6.11 13.34 -5.76
N ASN A 193 7.19 13.03 -6.49
CA ASN A 193 8.42 13.80 -6.42
C ASN A 193 8.43 14.74 -7.62
N GLU A 194 8.20 16.02 -7.36
CA GLU A 194 8.26 17.10 -8.34
C GLU A 194 9.72 17.55 -8.45
N HIS A 195 10.31 17.37 -9.63
CA HIS A 195 11.73 17.68 -9.84
C HIS A 195 11.95 19.03 -10.51
N ARG A 196 10.90 19.66 -11.04
CA ARG A 196 10.95 20.99 -11.67
C ARG A 196 10.52 22.07 -10.67
N ASN A 197 11.13 23.23 -10.78
CA ASN A 197 10.73 24.42 -10.03
C ASN A 197 9.32 24.89 -10.45
N TYR A 198 8.96 24.69 -11.71
CA TYR A 198 7.66 25.05 -12.30
C TYR A 198 7.07 23.91 -13.14
N GLY A 199 6.72 22.78 -12.50
CA GLY A 199 6.25 21.57 -13.18
C GLY A 199 4.80 21.58 -13.70
N GLY A 200 3.98 22.55 -13.28
CA GLY A 200 2.55 22.59 -13.62
C GLY A 200 1.73 21.44 -13.00
N PRO A 201 0.47 21.26 -13.40
CA PRO A 201 -0.37 20.18 -12.90
C PRO A 201 0.14 18.81 -13.39
N ARG A 202 0.02 17.77 -12.54
CA ARG A 202 0.49 16.42 -12.87
C ARG A 202 -0.68 15.47 -13.08
N ARG A 203 -0.59 14.69 -14.15
CA ARG A 203 -1.63 13.76 -14.59
C ARG A 203 -1.21 12.33 -14.31
N LEU A 204 -2.06 11.59 -13.61
CA LEU A 204 -1.85 10.19 -13.27
C LEU A 204 -2.98 9.34 -13.85
N VAL A 205 -2.62 8.17 -14.38
CA VAL A 205 -3.56 7.11 -14.73
C VAL A 205 -3.50 6.06 -13.65
N ILE A 206 -4.64 5.80 -12.99
CA ILE A 206 -4.79 4.70 -12.05
C ILE A 206 -5.64 3.62 -12.70
N THR A 207 -5.11 2.41 -12.76
CA THR A 207 -5.84 1.22 -13.22
C THR A 207 -5.91 0.23 -12.06
N VAL A 208 -7.12 -0.15 -11.65
CA VAL A 208 -7.37 -1.19 -10.67
C VAL A 208 -7.92 -2.41 -11.38
N GLN A 209 -7.30 -3.56 -11.16
CA GLN A 209 -7.75 -4.86 -11.63
C GLN A 209 -7.96 -5.78 -10.42
N GLY A 210 -9.14 -6.37 -10.28
CA GLY A 210 -9.42 -7.21 -9.13
C GLY A 210 -10.86 -7.68 -9.04
N GLN A 211 -11.20 -8.34 -7.94
CA GLN A 211 -12.57 -8.75 -7.66
C GLN A 211 -13.26 -7.68 -6.81
N LYS A 212 -14.46 -7.29 -7.20
CA LYS A 212 -15.34 -6.49 -6.35
C LYS A 212 -15.98 -7.35 -5.27
N ARG A 213 -16.50 -6.70 -4.22
CA ARG A 213 -17.26 -7.40 -3.17
C ARG A 213 -18.48 -8.10 -3.77
N ALA A 214 -18.62 -9.38 -3.47
CA ALA A 214 -19.73 -10.21 -3.97
C ALA A 214 -21.12 -9.74 -3.48
N ASP A 215 -21.18 -9.03 -2.34
CA ASP A 215 -22.42 -8.51 -1.77
C ASP A 215 -22.82 -7.13 -2.32
N GLY A 216 -22.05 -6.57 -3.26
CA GLY A 216 -22.31 -5.27 -3.90
C GLY A 216 -22.18 -4.06 -2.96
N ARG A 217 -21.75 -4.27 -1.71
CA ARG A 217 -21.52 -3.17 -0.75
C ARG A 217 -20.17 -2.53 -1.02
N THR A 218 -19.94 -1.36 -0.43
CA THR A 218 -18.61 -0.72 -0.41
C THR A 218 -18.01 -0.83 0.99
N TYR A 219 -16.69 -0.87 1.06
CA TYR A 219 -15.98 -0.61 2.31
C TYR A 219 -16.18 0.86 2.71
N SER A 220 -16.35 1.13 4.00
CA SER A 220 -16.44 2.52 4.45
C SER A 220 -15.10 3.20 4.27
N SER A 221 -15.12 4.39 3.67
CA SER A 221 -13.97 5.28 3.59
C SER A 221 -13.64 5.76 5.01
N HIS A 222 -12.83 5.01 5.75
CA HIS A 222 -12.34 5.46 7.04
C HIS A 222 -11.42 6.68 6.82
N ARG A 223 -11.64 7.71 7.63
CA ARG A 223 -11.10 9.08 7.52
C ARG A 223 -9.58 9.17 7.50
#